data_AF-A0A1M4UMK5-F1
#
_entry.id   AF-A0A1M4UMK5-F1
#
_cell.length_a   1.000
_cell.length_b   1.000
_cell.length_c   1.000
_cell.angle_alpha   90.00
_cell.angle_beta   90.00
_cell.angle_gamma   90.00
#
_symmetry.space_group_name_H-M   'P 1'
#
loop_
_entity.id
_entity.type
_entity.pdbx_description
1 polymer ?
#
loop_
_entity_poly.entity_id
_entity_poly.type
_entity_poly.pdbx_seq_one_letter_code
_entity_poly.pdbx_strand_id
1 'polypeptide(L)'
;MKKLFYSFLLLSSVTLFAQKNTATRFAVANDIVGTVDMFTSNHKGSIQSTQTYKTAASLPQNLKKFNYIADNGLVEYKLKKGHDNIDRVAVFEVLAQFGLPEGSSVLIDGYEFTDPKTLLFGDILNHMKTIDYNGKKAVSITTKQ
;
A
#
# COMPACT_ATOMS: atom_id res chain seq x y z
N MET A 1 34.62 15.88 -40.90
CA MET A 1 33.20 15.68 -40.54
C MET A 1 33.13 15.28 -39.07
N LYS A 2 32.78 16.21 -38.18
CA LYS A 2 32.74 15.97 -36.73
C LYS A 2 31.37 15.38 -36.38
N LYS A 3 31.35 14.10 -35.99
CA LYS A 3 30.16 13.39 -35.55
C LYS A 3 29.78 13.92 -34.17
N LEU A 4 28.76 14.76 -34.10
CA LEU A 4 28.14 15.14 -32.85
C LEU A 4 27.39 13.91 -32.34
N PHE A 5 27.88 13.35 -31.24
CA PHE A 5 27.16 12.36 -30.46
C PHE A 5 25.86 13.03 -29.99
N TYR A 6 24.76 12.69 -30.64
CA TYR A 6 23.42 12.89 -30.13
C TYR A 6 23.28 11.99 -28.89
N SER A 7 23.76 12.47 -27.74
CA SER A 7 23.35 11.95 -26.45
C SER A 7 21.88 12.24 -26.30
N PHE A 8 21.08 11.27 -26.71
CA PHE A 8 19.67 11.16 -26.41
C PHE A 8 19.57 10.90 -24.90
N LEU A 9 19.67 11.98 -24.12
CA LEU A 9 19.41 11.98 -22.69
C LEU A 9 17.90 11.81 -22.55
N LEU A 10 17.43 10.56 -22.67
CA LEU A 10 16.09 10.18 -22.27
C LEU A 10 15.97 10.56 -20.80
N LEU A 11 15.26 11.66 -20.55
CA LEU A 11 14.76 12.07 -19.25
C LEU A 11 13.91 10.91 -18.74
N SER A 12 14.53 9.95 -18.05
CA SER A 12 13.83 8.99 -17.22
C SER A 12 13.34 9.77 -16.00
N SER A 13 12.26 10.52 -16.18
CA SER A 13 11.50 11.14 -15.11
C SER A 13 10.81 10.03 -14.32
N VAL A 14 11.59 9.24 -13.58
CA VAL A 14 11.07 8.29 -12.60
C VAL A 14 10.50 9.16 -11.49
N THR A 15 9.17 9.20 -11.40
CA THR A 15 8.48 9.99 -10.38
C THR A 15 8.85 9.45 -9.00
N LEU A 16 9.55 10.25 -8.19
CA LEU A 16 10.02 9.90 -6.83
C LEU A 16 8.90 9.34 -5.92
N PHE A 17 7.65 9.68 -6.21
CA PHE A 17 6.47 9.26 -5.44
C PHE A 17 6.12 7.77 -5.54
N ALA A 18 6.69 7.05 -6.52
CA ALA A 18 6.47 5.61 -6.70
C ALA A 18 7.60 4.74 -6.13
N GLN A 19 8.64 5.34 -5.53
CA GLN A 19 9.69 4.56 -4.88
C GLN A 19 9.13 3.90 -3.62
N LYS A 20 9.14 2.55 -3.60
CA LYS A 20 8.71 1.77 -2.42
C LYS A 20 9.48 2.24 -1.18
N ASN A 21 8.75 2.66 -0.16
CA ASN A 21 9.33 2.93 1.15
C ASN A 21 9.54 1.59 1.86
N THR A 22 10.78 1.11 1.85
CA THR A 22 11.13 -0.16 2.51
C THR A 22 11.08 -0.09 4.03
N ALA A 23 10.90 1.10 4.62
CA ALA A 23 10.63 1.22 6.05
C ALA A 23 9.16 0.94 6.40
N THR A 24 8.26 0.89 5.41
CA THR A 24 6.87 0.52 5.62
C THR A 24 6.75 -0.99 5.77
N ARG A 25 6.15 -1.39 6.89
CA ARG A 25 5.84 -2.78 7.18
C ARG A 25 4.33 -2.96 7.22
N PHE A 26 3.81 -3.67 6.24
CA PHE A 26 2.38 -3.90 6.12
C PHE A 26 1.90 -4.97 7.11
N ALA A 27 0.63 -4.84 7.44
CA ALA A 27 -0.09 -5.80 8.25
C ALA A 27 -1.47 -6.08 7.67
N VAL A 28 -2.04 -7.23 8.02
CA VAL A 28 -3.38 -7.63 7.59
C VAL A 28 -4.18 -8.11 8.79
N ALA A 29 -5.45 -7.73 8.88
CA ALA A 29 -6.39 -8.29 9.83
C ALA A 29 -7.73 -8.51 9.13
N ASN A 30 -8.29 -9.72 9.21
CA ASN A 30 -9.53 -10.09 8.52
C ASN A 30 -9.53 -9.73 7.02
N ASP A 31 -8.42 -9.99 6.33
CA ASP A 31 -8.20 -9.63 4.91
C ASP A 31 -8.18 -8.14 4.57
N ILE A 32 -8.10 -7.25 5.57
CA ILE A 32 -7.99 -5.81 5.40
C ILE A 32 -6.54 -5.38 5.62
N VAL A 33 -6.02 -4.57 4.71
CA VAL A 33 -4.63 -4.11 4.73
C VAL A 33 -4.47 -2.87 5.59
N GLY A 34 -3.45 -2.88 6.46
CA GLY A 34 -3.00 -1.78 7.29
C GLY A 34 -1.48 -1.75 7.35
N THR A 35 -0.94 -0.98 8.28
CA THR A 35 0.50 -0.99 8.62
C THR A 35 0.70 -1.45 10.06
N VAL A 36 1.87 -2.00 10.36
CA VAL A 36 2.26 -2.34 11.74
C VAL A 36 2.19 -1.11 12.64
N ASP A 37 2.58 0.06 12.13
CA ASP A 37 2.58 1.32 12.89
C ASP A 37 1.16 1.75 13.27
N MET A 38 0.19 1.59 12.36
CA MET A 38 -1.23 1.82 12.65
C MET A 38 -1.72 0.94 13.82
N PHE A 39 -1.45 -0.37 13.75
CA PHE A 39 -1.89 -1.31 14.78
C PHE A 39 -1.22 -1.07 16.14
N THR A 40 0.07 -0.75 16.13
CA THR A 40 0.84 -0.56 17.37
C THR A 40 0.61 0.80 18.03
N SER A 41 0.28 1.83 17.25
CA SER A 41 0.03 3.19 17.74
C SER A 41 -1.41 3.38 18.21
N ASN A 42 -2.39 2.94 17.41
CA ASN A 42 -3.80 3.30 17.62
C ASN A 42 -4.64 2.12 18.12
N HIS A 43 -4.27 0.88 17.78
CA HIS A 43 -5.13 -0.30 17.97
C HIS A 43 -4.50 -1.42 18.80
N LYS A 44 -3.45 -1.13 19.57
CA LYS A 44 -2.72 -2.15 20.33
C LYS A 44 -3.64 -2.92 21.30
N GLY A 45 -4.62 -2.24 21.88
CA GLY A 45 -5.62 -2.83 22.77
C GLY A 45 -6.60 -3.78 22.08
N SER A 46 -6.76 -3.66 20.76
CA SER A 46 -7.67 -4.46 19.94
C SER A 46 -7.04 -5.77 19.44
N ILE A 47 -5.72 -5.94 19.57
CA ILE A 47 -4.99 -7.13 19.11
C ILE A 47 -5.18 -8.28 20.09
N GLN A 48 -5.63 -9.43 19.59
CA GLN A 48 -5.69 -10.70 20.31
C GLN A 48 -4.41 -11.52 20.12
N SER A 49 -3.92 -11.63 18.89
CA SER A 49 -2.66 -12.31 18.59
C SER A 49 -2.00 -11.75 17.35
N THR A 50 -0.71 -12.07 17.19
CA THR A 50 0.13 -11.58 16.11
C THR A 50 0.92 -12.74 15.53
N GLN A 51 0.98 -12.82 14.21
CA GLN A 51 1.85 -13.74 13.49
C GLN A 51 2.68 -12.95 12.48
N THR A 52 3.99 -13.14 12.51
CA THR A 52 4.92 -12.44 11.61
C THR A 52 5.50 -13.40 10.59
N TYR A 53 5.33 -13.06 9.32
CA TYR A 53 5.91 -13.76 8.18
C TYR A 53 7.09 -12.96 7.66
N LYS A 54 8.30 -13.55 7.72
CA LYS A 54 9.54 -12.83 7.39
C LYS A 54 9.74 -12.63 5.89
N THR A 55 9.13 -13.48 5.06
CA THR A 55 9.27 -13.41 3.60
C THR A 55 7.93 -13.74 2.92
N ALA A 56 7.73 -13.24 1.69
CA ALA A 56 6.57 -13.60 0.87
C ALA A 56 6.45 -15.12 0.63
N ALA A 57 7.60 -15.82 0.53
CA ALA A 57 7.62 -17.28 0.39
C ALA A 57 6.96 -17.98 1.60
N SER A 58 7.13 -17.45 2.81
CA SER A 58 6.58 -18.01 4.05
C SER A 58 5.08 -17.75 4.27
N LEU A 59 4.42 -16.96 3.41
CA LEU A 59 2.99 -16.68 3.55
C LEU A 59 2.14 -17.96 3.36
N PRO A 60 1.14 -18.20 4.21
CA PRO A 60 0.14 -19.25 4.01
C PRO A 60 -0.77 -18.91 2.82
N GLN A 61 -1.50 -19.92 2.32
CA GLN A 61 -2.29 -19.80 1.08
C GLN A 61 -3.30 -18.64 1.11
N ASN A 62 -3.95 -18.39 2.25
CA ASN A 62 -4.91 -17.30 2.41
C ASN A 62 -4.28 -15.89 2.29
N LEU A 63 -2.98 -15.76 2.59
CA LEU A 63 -2.26 -14.48 2.54
C LEU A 63 -1.43 -14.29 1.27
N LYS A 64 -1.33 -15.30 0.38
CA LYS A 64 -0.56 -15.19 -0.87
C LYS A 64 -1.03 -14.04 -1.77
N LYS A 65 -2.31 -13.66 -1.68
CA LYS A 65 -2.84 -12.47 -2.36
C LYS A 65 -2.13 -11.16 -1.98
N PHE A 66 -1.49 -11.11 -0.81
CA PHE A 66 -0.73 -9.95 -0.32
C PHE A 66 0.79 -10.06 -0.54
N ASN A 67 1.27 -11.01 -1.35
CA ASN A 67 2.71 -11.16 -1.61
C ASN A 67 3.39 -9.86 -2.09
N TYR A 68 2.67 -9.02 -2.85
CA TYR A 68 3.19 -7.79 -3.46
C TYR A 68 3.58 -6.69 -2.45
N ILE A 69 3.09 -6.77 -1.21
CA ILE A 69 3.41 -5.86 -0.09
C ILE A 69 4.29 -6.51 0.99
N ALA A 70 4.72 -7.76 0.78
CA ALA A 70 5.45 -8.55 1.78
C ALA A 70 6.98 -8.47 1.62
N ASP A 71 7.51 -7.46 0.91
CA ASP A 71 8.95 -7.29 0.67
C ASP A 71 9.75 -7.19 1.98
N ASN A 72 9.18 -6.54 3.00
CA ASN A 72 9.76 -6.44 4.36
C ASN A 72 9.08 -7.39 5.37
N GLY A 73 8.54 -8.49 4.85
CA GLY A 73 7.64 -9.37 5.57
C GLY A 73 6.23 -8.80 5.71
N LEU A 74 5.34 -9.62 6.26
CA LEU A 74 3.93 -9.29 6.49
C LEU A 74 3.56 -9.71 7.90
N VAL A 75 2.75 -8.89 8.58
CA VAL A 75 2.21 -9.22 9.90
C VAL A 75 0.72 -9.50 9.78
N GLU A 76 0.28 -10.66 10.26
CA GLU A 76 -1.14 -10.94 10.42
C GLU A 76 -1.53 -10.67 11.88
N TYR A 77 -2.56 -9.85 12.07
CA TYR A 77 -3.17 -9.62 13.37
C TYR A 77 -4.53 -10.29 13.44
N LYS A 78 -4.78 -10.98 14.55
CA LYS A 78 -6.13 -11.37 14.96
C LYS A 78 -6.65 -10.35 15.95
N LEU A 79 -7.83 -9.81 15.69
CA LEU A 79 -8.46 -8.83 16.56
C LEU A 79 -9.32 -9.52 17.61
N LYS A 80 -9.44 -8.91 18.78
CA LYS A 80 -10.37 -9.35 19.82
C LYS A 80 -11.80 -9.28 19.30
N LYS A 81 -12.65 -10.19 19.77
CA LYS A 81 -14.08 -10.18 19.43
C LYS A 81 -14.71 -8.83 19.82
N GLY A 82 -15.39 -8.18 18.87
CA GLY A 82 -16.00 -6.86 19.07
C GLY A 82 -15.06 -5.66 18.89
N HIS A 83 -13.80 -5.89 18.54
CA HIS A 83 -12.81 -4.85 18.25
C HIS A 83 -12.45 -4.78 16.76
N ASP A 84 -13.28 -5.34 15.90
CA ASP A 84 -13.14 -5.39 14.44
C ASP A 84 -13.84 -4.22 13.71
N ASN A 85 -14.48 -3.32 14.46
CA ASN A 85 -15.13 -2.10 13.97
C ASN A 85 -14.14 -0.96 13.66
N ILE A 86 -12.96 -1.29 13.13
CA ILE A 86 -12.02 -0.29 12.62
C ILE A 86 -12.50 0.12 11.21
N ASP A 87 -12.51 1.43 10.95
CA ASP A 87 -12.92 1.99 9.66
C ASP A 87 -12.14 1.37 8.52
N ARG A 88 -12.86 1.06 7.44
CA ARG A 88 -12.34 0.38 6.27
C ARG A 88 -12.93 0.98 5.01
N VAL A 89 -12.17 0.88 3.93
CA VAL A 89 -12.50 1.47 2.65
C VAL A 89 -11.86 0.65 1.55
N ALA A 90 -12.60 0.39 0.49
CA ALA A 90 -12.05 -0.32 -0.66
C ALA A 90 -11.18 0.61 -1.52
N VAL A 91 -10.22 0.04 -2.23
CA VAL A 91 -9.36 0.78 -3.18
C VAL A 91 -10.21 1.58 -4.18
N PHE A 92 -11.31 1.03 -4.70
CA PHE A 92 -12.19 1.76 -5.62
C PHE A 92 -12.83 2.99 -5.00
N GLU A 93 -13.19 2.94 -3.71
CA GLU A 93 -13.79 4.08 -3.00
C GLU A 93 -12.76 5.19 -2.79
N VAL A 94 -11.49 4.84 -2.52
CA VAL A 94 -10.39 5.80 -2.49
C VAL A 94 -10.23 6.48 -3.86
N LEU A 95 -10.23 5.71 -4.95
CA LEU A 95 -10.14 6.27 -6.30
C LEU A 95 -11.32 7.20 -6.62
N ALA A 96 -12.54 6.82 -6.23
CA ALA A 96 -13.74 7.60 -6.45
C ALA A 96 -13.69 8.96 -5.74
N GLN A 97 -13.09 9.05 -4.54
CA GLN A 97 -12.88 10.32 -3.82
C GLN A 97 -12.03 11.32 -4.61
N PHE A 98 -11.15 10.82 -5.48
CA PHE A 98 -10.31 11.64 -6.36
C PHE A 98 -10.85 11.75 -7.79
N GLY A 99 -12.06 11.25 -8.06
CA GLY A 99 -12.66 11.24 -9.39
C GLY A 99 -11.90 10.37 -10.40
N LEU A 100 -11.18 9.34 -9.94
CA LEU A 100 -10.41 8.44 -10.79
C LEU A 100 -11.20 7.15 -11.08
N PRO A 101 -11.06 6.56 -12.28
CA PRO A 101 -11.74 5.31 -12.63
C PRO A 101 -11.13 4.12 -11.86
N GLU A 102 -11.92 3.05 -11.66
CA GLU A 102 -11.52 1.84 -10.91
C GLU A 102 -10.28 1.13 -11.46
N GLY A 103 -9.92 1.35 -12.73
CA GLY A 103 -8.70 0.83 -13.34
C GLY A 103 -7.43 1.63 -13.05
N SER A 104 -7.51 2.65 -12.18
CA SER A 104 -6.38 3.45 -11.71
C SER A 104 -5.72 2.77 -10.52
N SER A 105 -4.45 3.11 -10.27
CA SER A 105 -3.71 2.53 -9.14
C SER A 105 -3.79 3.41 -7.90
N VAL A 106 -3.77 2.77 -6.72
CA VAL A 106 -3.46 3.43 -5.45
C VAL A 106 -2.06 3.01 -5.02
N LEU A 107 -1.20 3.96 -4.72
CA LEU A 107 0.16 3.73 -4.24
C LEU A 107 0.23 4.07 -2.76
N ILE A 108 0.38 3.07 -1.89
CA ILE A 108 0.57 3.27 -0.46
C ILE A 108 2.05 3.11 -0.16
N ASP A 109 2.70 4.20 0.24
CA ASP A 109 4.14 4.23 0.49
C ASP A 109 4.97 3.65 -0.69
N GLY A 110 4.52 3.91 -1.92
CA GLY A 110 5.13 3.41 -3.15
C GLY A 110 4.78 1.97 -3.53
N TYR A 111 3.97 1.25 -2.73
CA TYR A 111 3.43 -0.06 -3.09
C TYR A 111 2.12 0.08 -3.86
N GLU A 112 2.04 -0.58 -5.01
CA GLU A 112 0.89 -0.46 -5.91
C GLU A 112 -0.23 -1.44 -5.55
N PHE A 113 -1.43 -0.90 -5.40
CA PHE A 113 -2.69 -1.60 -5.17
C PHE A 113 -3.55 -1.43 -6.42
N THR A 114 -3.78 -2.53 -7.14
CA THR A 114 -4.53 -2.56 -8.40
C THR A 114 -5.84 -3.32 -8.30
N ASP A 115 -6.04 -4.14 -7.27
CA ASP A 115 -7.32 -4.82 -7.04
C ASP A 115 -8.30 -3.83 -6.37
N PRO A 116 -9.36 -3.38 -7.07
CA PRO A 116 -10.31 -2.40 -6.55
C PRO A 116 -11.03 -2.88 -5.29
N LYS A 117 -11.14 -4.20 -5.08
CA LYS A 117 -11.83 -4.80 -3.94
C LYS A 117 -10.95 -4.97 -2.71
N THR A 118 -9.65 -4.66 -2.81
CA THR A 118 -8.78 -4.69 -1.64
C THR A 118 -9.29 -3.69 -0.61
N LEU A 119 -9.55 -4.17 0.60
CA LEU A 119 -9.94 -3.34 1.72
C LEU A 119 -8.69 -2.79 2.41
N LEU A 120 -8.72 -1.50 2.69
CA LEU A 120 -7.71 -0.75 3.42
C LEU A 120 -8.32 -0.25 4.73
N PHE A 121 -7.55 -0.22 5.80
CA PHE A 121 -7.99 0.49 7.01
C PHE A 121 -7.97 2.01 6.77
N GLY A 122 -8.98 2.73 7.28
CA GLY A 122 -9.09 4.18 7.09
C GLY A 122 -7.89 4.94 7.66
N ASP A 123 -7.34 4.47 8.79
CA ASP A 123 -6.22 5.10 9.50
C ASP A 123 -4.92 5.21 8.69
N ILE A 124 -4.74 4.39 7.64
CA ILE A 124 -3.55 4.47 6.79
C ILE A 124 -3.71 5.46 5.63
N LEU A 125 -4.91 6.03 5.42
CA LEU A 125 -5.20 6.97 4.33
C LEU A 125 -4.72 8.41 4.62
N ASN A 126 -3.45 8.54 4.99
CA ASN A 126 -2.83 9.83 5.30
C ASN A 126 -2.18 10.47 4.06
N HIS A 127 -2.12 11.81 4.05
CA HIS A 127 -1.42 12.62 3.04
C HIS A 127 -1.71 12.22 1.58
N MET A 128 -2.98 11.93 1.29
CA MET A 128 -3.40 11.48 -0.03
C MET A 128 -3.27 12.59 -1.08
N LYS A 129 -2.77 12.25 -2.27
CA LYS A 129 -2.64 13.17 -3.40
C LYS A 129 -2.72 12.45 -4.72
N THR A 130 -3.17 13.15 -5.76
CA THR A 130 -3.08 12.63 -7.13
C THR A 130 -1.67 12.79 -7.69
N ILE A 131 -1.15 11.76 -8.32
CA ILE A 131 0.16 11.76 -9.01
C ILE A 131 0.03 11.22 -10.43
N ASP A 132 1.03 11.50 -11.26
CA ASP A 132 1.24 10.81 -12.53
C ASP A 132 2.12 9.57 -12.30
N TYR A 133 1.62 8.40 -12.70
CA TYR A 133 2.27 7.12 -12.54
C TYR A 133 2.02 6.25 -13.78
N ASN A 134 3.08 5.79 -14.43
CA ASN A 134 3.02 4.98 -15.66
C ASN A 134 2.13 5.59 -16.77
N GLY A 135 2.16 6.91 -16.92
CA GLY A 135 1.38 7.63 -17.94
C GLY A 135 -0.12 7.75 -17.63
N LYS A 136 -0.55 7.41 -16.41
CA LYS A 136 -1.93 7.55 -15.92
C LYS A 136 -1.96 8.30 -14.58
N LYS A 137 -3.13 8.82 -14.21
CA LYS A 137 -3.35 9.36 -12.86
C LYS A 137 -3.51 8.23 -11.86
N ALA A 138 -2.93 8.39 -10.69
CA ALA A 138 -3.01 7.48 -9.56
C ALA A 138 -3.15 8.27 -8.26
N VAL A 139 -3.64 7.63 -7.20
CA VAL A 139 -3.61 8.21 -5.84
C VAL A 139 -2.37 7.73 -5.13
N SER A 140 -1.56 8.63 -4.59
CA SER A 140 -0.46 8.34 -3.70
C SER A 140 -0.89 8.62 -2.26
N ILE A 141 -0.60 7.69 -1.37
CA ILE A 141 -0.87 7.72 0.06
C ILE A 141 0.47 7.56 0.77
N THR A 142 0.75 8.42 1.74
CA THR A 142 1.94 8.31 2.59
C THR A 142 1.49 8.08 4.01
N THR A 143 1.80 6.91 4.57
CA THR A 143 1.25 6.49 5.87
C THR A 143 1.97 7.12 7.05
N LYS A 144 3.21 7.59 6.85
CA LYS A 144 4.05 8.30 7.83
C LYS A 144 4.10 9.80 7.51
N GLN A 145 4.24 10.62 8.55
CA GLN A 145 4.57 12.05 8.41
C GLN A 145 6.04 12.24 8.07
#